data_AF-A0AAV2QJI1-F1
#
_entry.id   AF-A0AAV2QJI1-F1
#
_cell.length_a   1.000
_cell.length_b   1.000
_cell.length_c   1.000
_cell.angle_alpha   90.00
_cell.angle_beta   90.00
_cell.angle_gamma   90.00
#
_symmetry.space_group_name_H-M   'P 1'
#
loop_
_entity.id
_entity.type
_entity.pdbx_description
1 polymer ?
#
loop_
_entity_poly.entity_id
_entity_poly.type
_entity_poly.pdbx_seq_one_letter_code
_entity_poly.pdbx_strand_id
1 'polypeptide(L)'
;VIFCSDYCRTEGIAKFHQVECCILPTLIELDMGITPILTYRVLAQIPLLQLKSIIPKLEVEKHQKTRQLQGFNDQGVYDSSDYETLFHLEGNFGARDLNDLLEKCCKAFILTKMLIKSKCYFVDEHGTPFEPSLYDVILVGSTVFMHLINIQPNSLEICEYQVVPLYKSPTGLDAKSLGGGIYPALSLFNHSCHISATRITYGCHKAIYSLSFITKGSEVCISYGEKFFSHSIDQRRSQLLRNYKFKCNCEACTNNWPTLHFLEKFPKLKQSEKMILRGATGKIAKLNPHNRKRIESYMKELFQKFHNCYLDAMKGKNDADTGTIAIEVLEFIDRFADMPCSLYTDAQEMLEFFVLEKQAPCTYVN
;
A
#
# COMPACT_ATOMS: atom_id res chain seq x y z
N VAL A 1 -22.67 6.56 -17.13
CA VAL A 1 -21.76 6.54 -15.96
C VAL A 1 -22.59 6.71 -14.71
N ILE A 2 -22.40 5.85 -13.71
CA ILE A 2 -23.11 5.92 -12.42
C ILE A 2 -22.10 6.42 -11.38
N PHE A 3 -22.50 7.43 -10.60
CA PHE A 3 -21.73 7.94 -9.46
C PHE A 3 -22.37 7.45 -8.16
N CYS A 4 -21.55 7.18 -7.14
CA CYS A 4 -22.06 6.65 -5.86
C CYS A 4 -22.75 7.72 -4.99
N SER A 5 -22.60 9.00 -5.30
CA SER A 5 -23.24 10.12 -4.60
C SER A 5 -23.32 11.35 -5.49
N ASP A 6 -24.15 12.32 -5.12
CA ASP A 6 -24.18 13.63 -5.77
C ASP A 6 -22.86 14.38 -5.67
N TYR A 7 -22.16 14.25 -4.55
CA TYR A 7 -20.81 14.80 -4.40
C TYR A 7 -19.86 14.23 -5.45
N CYS A 8 -19.80 12.90 -5.59
CA CYS A 8 -18.94 12.26 -6.59
C CYS A 8 -19.36 12.60 -8.03
N ARG A 9 -20.66 12.80 -8.29
CA ARG A 9 -21.15 13.27 -9.59
C ARG A 9 -20.62 14.68 -9.90
N THR A 10 -20.76 15.61 -8.97
CA THR A 10 -20.29 16.99 -9.13
C THR A 10 -18.77 17.03 -9.34
N GLU A 11 -18.01 16.35 -8.48
CA GLU A 11 -16.55 16.27 -8.59
C GLU A 11 -16.11 15.61 -9.91
N GLY A 12 -16.75 14.50 -10.29
CA GLY A 12 -16.42 13.79 -11.52
C GLY A 12 -16.69 14.63 -12.76
N ILE A 13 -17.85 15.30 -12.83
CA ILE A 13 -18.22 16.20 -13.93
C ILE A 13 -17.24 17.37 -14.04
N ALA A 14 -16.86 17.96 -12.90
CA ALA A 14 -15.96 19.11 -12.88
C ALA A 14 -14.51 18.77 -13.29
N LYS A 15 -14.05 17.54 -13.03
CA LYS A 15 -12.61 17.21 -13.14
C LYS A 15 -12.23 16.38 -14.36
N PHE A 16 -12.90 15.26 -14.62
CA PHE A 16 -12.38 14.26 -15.58
C PHE A 16 -13.45 13.61 -16.46
N HIS A 17 -14.72 13.67 -16.07
CA HIS A 17 -15.79 12.93 -16.75
C HIS A 17 -15.92 13.33 -18.21
N GLN A 18 -15.82 14.62 -18.56
CA GLN A 18 -15.93 15.07 -19.95
C GLN A 18 -14.90 14.40 -20.87
N VAL A 19 -13.69 14.16 -20.38
CA VAL A 19 -12.59 13.53 -21.14
C VAL A 19 -12.74 12.00 -21.18
N GLU A 20 -13.32 11.40 -20.16
CA GLU A 20 -13.46 9.94 -20.04
C GLU A 20 -14.76 9.39 -20.64
N CYS A 21 -15.86 10.15 -20.61
CA CYS A 21 -17.22 9.63 -20.79
C CYS A 21 -17.41 8.84 -22.09
N CYS A 22 -16.94 9.39 -23.22
CA CYS A 22 -17.08 8.75 -24.54
C CYS A 22 -16.10 7.59 -24.77
N ILE A 23 -15.05 7.48 -23.96
CA ILE A 23 -13.95 6.52 -24.12
C ILE A 23 -14.03 5.37 -23.10
N LEU A 24 -14.71 5.57 -21.97
CA LEU A 24 -14.77 4.62 -20.86
C LEU A 24 -15.26 3.22 -21.28
N PRO A 25 -16.32 3.05 -22.12
CA PRO A 25 -16.72 1.72 -22.58
C PRO A 25 -15.59 1.01 -23.34
N THR A 26 -14.83 1.75 -24.16
CA THR A 26 -13.69 1.19 -24.89
C THR A 26 -12.54 0.82 -23.96
N LEU A 27 -12.26 1.61 -22.92
CA LEU A 27 -11.23 1.24 -21.93
C LEU A 27 -11.57 -0.05 -21.19
N ILE A 28 -12.86 -0.28 -20.89
CA ILE A 28 -13.35 -1.49 -20.23
C ILE A 28 -13.24 -2.69 -21.17
N GLU A 29 -13.72 -2.57 -22.42
CA GLU A 29 -13.69 -3.66 -23.41
C GLU A 29 -12.26 -4.08 -23.80
N LEU A 30 -11.29 -3.15 -23.77
CA LEU A 30 -9.89 -3.47 -24.05
C LEU A 30 -9.21 -4.27 -22.93
N ASP A 31 -9.79 -4.29 -21.72
CA ASP A 31 -9.34 -5.05 -20.54
C ASP A 31 -7.81 -5.03 -20.31
N MET A 32 -7.19 -3.85 -20.42
CA MET A 32 -5.73 -3.71 -20.32
C MET A 32 -5.21 -3.70 -18.86
N GLY A 33 -6.07 -4.00 -17.90
CA GLY A 33 -5.85 -3.89 -16.46
C GLY A 33 -6.09 -2.48 -15.90
N ILE A 34 -5.87 -2.33 -14.59
CA ILE A 34 -6.17 -1.09 -13.86
C ILE A 34 -5.19 0.06 -14.17
N THR A 35 -3.92 -0.25 -14.45
CA THR A 35 -2.88 0.78 -14.68
C THR A 35 -3.20 1.71 -15.87
N PRO A 36 -3.63 1.21 -17.04
CA PRO A 36 -4.07 2.07 -18.14
C PRO A 36 -5.26 2.97 -17.81
N ILE A 37 -6.23 2.47 -17.04
CA ILE A 37 -7.41 3.24 -16.62
C ILE A 37 -6.98 4.39 -15.69
N LEU A 38 -6.14 4.09 -14.69
CA LEU A 38 -5.60 5.10 -13.79
C LEU A 38 -4.72 6.12 -14.53
N THR A 39 -3.90 5.66 -15.47
CA THR A 39 -3.07 6.55 -16.30
C THR A 39 -3.96 7.51 -17.10
N TYR A 40 -4.98 7.01 -17.79
CA TYR A 40 -5.91 7.87 -18.52
C TYR A 40 -6.58 8.88 -17.59
N ARG A 41 -6.99 8.47 -16.39
CA ARG A 41 -7.59 9.36 -15.38
C ARG A 41 -6.65 10.45 -14.87
N VAL A 42 -5.35 10.16 -14.74
CA VAL A 42 -4.35 11.17 -14.40
C VAL A 42 -4.29 12.23 -15.49
N LEU A 43 -4.21 11.83 -16.76
CA LEU A 43 -4.16 12.78 -17.88
C LEU A 43 -5.47 13.56 -18.00
N ALA A 44 -6.63 12.91 -17.85
CA ALA A 44 -7.95 13.54 -17.92
C ALA A 44 -8.15 14.68 -16.93
N GLN A 45 -7.40 14.70 -15.82
CA GLN A 45 -7.48 15.74 -14.79
C GLN A 45 -6.49 16.90 -15.01
N ILE A 46 -5.61 16.82 -16.01
CA ILE A 46 -4.56 17.81 -16.26
C ILE A 46 -4.71 18.34 -17.68
N PRO A 47 -5.20 19.59 -17.85
CA PRO A 47 -5.32 20.22 -19.15
C PRO A 47 -3.99 20.22 -19.92
N LEU A 48 -4.04 20.05 -21.24
CA LEU A 48 -2.85 20.01 -22.09
C LEU A 48 -1.94 21.24 -21.92
N LEU A 49 -2.54 22.43 -21.80
CA LEU A 49 -1.79 23.68 -21.59
C LEU A 49 -0.98 23.63 -20.29
N GLN A 50 -1.60 23.13 -19.22
CA GLN A 50 -0.90 22.92 -17.96
C GLN A 50 0.21 21.90 -18.15
N LEU A 51 -0.07 20.74 -18.75
CA LEU A 51 0.92 19.68 -18.98
C LEU A 51 2.17 20.18 -19.71
N LYS A 52 2.00 20.99 -20.77
CA LYS A 52 3.09 21.64 -21.52
C LYS A 52 3.99 22.52 -20.64
N SER A 53 3.42 23.14 -19.61
CA SER A 53 4.16 24.04 -18.71
C SER A 53 4.92 23.32 -17.59
N ILE A 54 4.36 22.21 -17.06
CA ILE A 54 4.93 21.48 -15.92
C ILE A 54 5.94 20.42 -16.33
N ILE A 55 5.68 19.61 -17.37
CA ILE A 55 6.56 18.48 -17.70
C ILE A 55 8.02 18.89 -17.97
N PRO A 56 8.32 19.95 -18.76
CA PRO A 56 9.70 20.37 -18.98
C PRO A 56 10.44 20.77 -17.69
N LYS A 57 9.71 21.36 -16.72
CA LYS A 57 10.29 21.74 -15.42
C LYS A 57 10.61 20.50 -14.59
N LEU A 58 9.68 19.56 -14.52
CA LEU A 58 9.84 18.33 -13.76
C LEU A 58 10.96 17.43 -14.31
N GLU A 59 11.15 17.40 -15.63
CA GLU A 59 12.28 16.69 -16.23
C GLU A 59 13.63 17.32 -15.83
N VAL A 60 13.72 18.65 -15.74
CA VAL A 60 14.92 19.33 -15.24
C VAL A 60 15.15 19.02 -13.76
N GLU A 61 14.09 19.10 -12.94
CA GLU A 61 14.15 18.81 -11.51
C GLU A 61 14.59 17.39 -11.22
N LYS A 62 14.13 16.41 -12.00
CA LYS A 62 14.53 15.00 -11.88
C LYS A 62 16.05 14.80 -11.98
N HIS A 63 16.75 15.67 -12.70
CA HIS A 63 18.21 15.65 -12.81
C HIS A 63 18.93 16.51 -11.78
N GLN A 64 18.29 17.56 -11.26
CA GLN A 64 18.89 18.50 -10.31
C GLN A 64 18.69 18.12 -8.85
N LYS A 65 17.50 17.61 -8.49
CA LYS A 65 17.16 17.19 -7.14
C LYS A 65 17.72 15.79 -6.86
N THR A 66 18.22 15.57 -5.65
CA THR A 66 18.51 14.21 -5.18
C THR A 66 17.22 13.41 -5.04
N ARG A 67 17.30 12.08 -5.16
CA ARG A 67 16.13 11.20 -5.10
C ARG A 67 15.26 11.40 -3.84
N GLN A 68 15.87 11.77 -2.71
CA GLN A 68 15.19 12.00 -1.44
C GLN A 68 14.37 13.30 -1.41
N LEU A 69 14.67 14.24 -2.29
CA LEU A 69 14.02 15.55 -2.37
C LEU A 69 13.03 15.66 -3.54
N GLN A 70 12.99 14.66 -4.43
CA GLN A 70 12.03 14.62 -5.53
C GLN A 70 10.59 14.48 -4.99
N GLY A 71 9.65 15.26 -5.52
CA GLY A 71 8.28 15.31 -5.03
C GLY A 71 8.04 16.29 -3.89
N PHE A 72 9.09 16.83 -3.27
CA PHE A 72 8.96 17.91 -2.29
C PHE A 72 8.98 19.26 -3.00
N ASN A 73 8.06 20.13 -2.61
CA ASN A 73 8.05 21.53 -3.05
C ASN A 73 9.19 22.34 -2.38
N ASP A 74 9.34 23.60 -2.78
CA ASP A 74 10.40 24.48 -2.29
C ASP A 74 10.34 24.75 -0.77
N GLN A 75 9.19 24.52 -0.14
CA GLN A 75 9.00 24.61 1.31
C GLN A 75 9.34 23.30 2.03
N GLY A 76 9.74 22.25 1.31
CA GLY A 76 10.04 20.94 1.87
C GLY A 76 8.79 20.16 2.28
N VAL A 77 7.64 20.41 1.64
CA VAL A 77 6.39 19.68 1.88
C VAL A 77 6.14 18.68 0.74
N TYR A 78 5.78 17.45 1.11
CA TYR A 78 5.35 16.41 0.18
C TYR A 78 3.82 16.33 0.19
N ASP A 79 3.16 17.02 -0.74
CA ASP A 79 1.71 17.07 -0.84
C ASP A 79 1.19 16.07 -1.89
N SER A 80 0.41 15.08 -1.45
CA SER A 80 -0.15 14.07 -2.35
C SER A 80 -1.16 14.62 -3.37
N SER A 81 -1.61 15.87 -3.22
CA SER A 81 -2.44 16.55 -4.21
C SER A 81 -1.62 17.17 -5.35
N ASP A 82 -0.30 17.34 -5.17
CA ASP A 82 0.58 17.87 -6.19
C ASP A 82 0.96 16.80 -7.22
N TYR A 83 0.78 17.12 -8.50
CA TYR A 83 1.16 16.23 -9.59
C TYR A 83 2.65 15.83 -9.58
N GLU A 84 3.51 16.72 -9.08
CA GLU A 84 4.95 16.47 -8.94
C GLU A 84 5.24 15.20 -8.12
N THR A 85 4.47 14.94 -7.06
CA THR A 85 4.67 13.74 -6.24
C THR A 85 4.42 12.46 -7.02
N LEU A 86 3.41 12.45 -7.89
CA LEU A 86 3.12 11.33 -8.79
C LEU A 86 4.19 11.17 -9.88
N PHE A 87 4.61 12.28 -10.48
CA PHE A 87 5.63 12.27 -11.54
C PHE A 87 6.94 11.62 -11.08
N HIS A 88 7.32 11.85 -9.82
CA HIS A 88 8.57 11.37 -9.24
C HIS A 88 8.51 9.97 -8.62
N LEU A 89 7.36 9.27 -8.65
CA LEU A 89 7.27 7.93 -8.10
C LEU A 89 8.19 6.94 -8.83
N GLU A 90 8.78 6.01 -8.08
CA GLU A 90 9.67 5.00 -8.62
C GLU A 90 8.91 3.99 -9.49
N GLY A 91 9.29 3.90 -10.76
CA GLY A 91 8.75 2.93 -11.71
C GLY A 91 9.61 1.68 -11.92
N ASN A 92 10.78 1.61 -11.28
CA ASN A 92 11.83 0.59 -11.44
C ASN A 92 12.24 0.37 -12.90
N PHE A 93 12.37 1.46 -13.66
CA PHE A 93 12.61 1.43 -15.11
C PHE A 93 13.82 0.56 -15.49
N GLY A 94 14.95 0.72 -14.78
CA GLY A 94 16.19 -0.02 -15.06
C GLY A 94 16.13 -1.52 -14.76
N ALA A 95 15.10 -2.00 -14.07
CA ALA A 95 14.91 -3.41 -13.75
C ALA A 95 13.84 -4.10 -14.64
N ARG A 96 13.28 -3.38 -15.61
CA ARG A 96 12.28 -3.90 -16.55
C ARG A 96 12.94 -4.50 -17.78
N ASP A 97 12.38 -5.60 -18.27
CA ASP A 97 12.82 -6.22 -19.52
C ASP A 97 12.18 -5.55 -20.75
N LEU A 98 12.71 -5.86 -21.94
CA LEU A 98 12.25 -5.26 -23.20
C LEU A 98 10.79 -5.61 -23.53
N ASN A 99 10.29 -6.77 -23.11
CA ASN A 99 8.91 -7.16 -23.38
C ASN A 99 7.94 -6.32 -22.54
N ASP A 100 8.25 -6.13 -21.25
CA ASP A 100 7.49 -5.24 -20.35
C ASP A 100 7.49 -3.80 -20.90
N LEU A 101 8.64 -3.29 -21.35
CA LEU A 101 8.73 -1.95 -21.94
C LEU A 101 7.94 -1.82 -23.24
N LEU A 102 8.02 -2.82 -24.15
CA LEU A 102 7.26 -2.82 -25.39
C LEU A 102 5.75 -2.85 -25.15
N GLU A 103 5.28 -3.66 -24.20
CA GLU A 103 3.87 -3.69 -23.79
C GLU A 103 3.41 -2.30 -23.32
N LYS A 104 4.25 -1.60 -22.54
CA LYS A 104 3.97 -0.25 -22.06
C LYS A 104 3.96 0.77 -23.20
N CYS A 105 4.83 0.65 -24.20
CA CYS A 105 4.78 1.47 -25.41
C CYS A 105 3.47 1.27 -26.19
N CYS A 106 3.04 0.02 -26.38
CA CYS A 106 1.78 -0.30 -27.06
C CYS A 106 0.57 0.30 -26.31
N LYS A 107 0.52 0.13 -24.98
CA LYS A 107 -0.52 0.74 -24.13
C LYS A 107 -0.49 2.26 -24.21
N ALA A 108 0.69 2.87 -24.18
CA ALA A 108 0.83 4.33 -24.30
C ALA A 108 0.31 4.84 -25.64
N PHE A 109 0.64 4.14 -26.74
CA PHE A 109 0.12 4.46 -28.06
C PHE A 109 -1.42 4.39 -28.11
N ILE A 110 -2.00 3.31 -27.60
CA ILE A 110 -3.46 3.12 -27.56
C ILE A 110 -4.12 4.26 -26.77
N LEU A 111 -3.67 4.51 -25.54
CA LEU A 111 -4.24 5.56 -24.69
C LEU A 111 -4.09 6.95 -25.31
N THR A 112 -2.95 7.25 -25.93
CA THR A 112 -2.74 8.53 -26.63
C THR A 112 -3.72 8.67 -27.80
N LYS A 113 -3.94 7.62 -28.59
CA LYS A 113 -4.94 7.64 -29.66
C LYS A 113 -6.36 7.80 -29.12
N MET A 114 -6.66 7.25 -27.95
CA MET A 114 -7.96 7.45 -27.29
C MET A 114 -8.15 8.90 -26.83
N LEU A 115 -7.12 9.53 -26.25
CA LEU A 115 -7.15 10.95 -25.88
C LEU A 115 -7.41 11.85 -27.12
N ILE A 116 -6.79 11.54 -28.26
CA ILE A 116 -7.05 12.24 -29.54
C ILE A 116 -8.50 12.03 -29.98
N LYS A 117 -8.95 10.76 -30.03
CA LYS A 117 -10.32 10.42 -30.46
C LYS A 117 -11.41 10.96 -29.56
N SER A 118 -11.11 11.20 -28.27
CA SER A 118 -12.08 11.76 -27.33
C SER A 118 -12.61 13.12 -27.78
N LYS A 119 -11.79 13.90 -28.52
CA LYS A 119 -12.03 15.32 -28.83
C LYS A 119 -12.30 16.19 -27.59
N CYS A 120 -11.97 15.69 -26.39
CA CYS A 120 -12.18 16.39 -25.12
C CYS A 120 -10.87 16.71 -24.40
N TYR A 121 -9.76 16.09 -24.80
CA TYR A 121 -8.44 16.34 -24.18
C TYR A 121 -7.62 17.39 -24.95
N PHE A 122 -7.53 17.24 -26.27
CA PHE A 122 -6.84 18.19 -27.15
C PHE A 122 -7.83 19.31 -27.53
N VAL A 123 -7.99 20.24 -26.60
CA VAL A 123 -8.91 21.39 -26.72
C VAL A 123 -8.19 22.70 -26.41
N ASP A 124 -8.64 23.79 -27.01
CA ASP A 124 -8.17 25.13 -26.69
C ASP A 124 -8.72 25.65 -25.34
N GLU A 125 -8.41 26.89 -24.98
CA GLU A 125 -8.86 27.53 -23.73
C GLU A 125 -10.39 27.67 -23.64
N HIS A 126 -11.11 27.54 -24.77
CA HIS A 126 -12.56 27.59 -24.85
C HIS A 126 -13.20 26.20 -24.92
N GLY A 127 -12.40 25.13 -24.86
CA GLY A 127 -12.87 23.75 -24.98
C GLY A 127 -13.13 23.30 -26.42
N THR A 128 -12.68 24.06 -27.42
CA THR A 128 -12.84 23.69 -28.83
C THR A 128 -11.80 22.63 -29.21
N PRO A 129 -12.22 21.47 -29.75
CA PRO A 129 -11.28 20.43 -30.14
C PRO A 129 -10.37 20.87 -31.29
N PHE A 130 -9.09 20.50 -31.24
CA PHE A 130 -8.14 20.74 -32.32
C PHE A 130 -7.31 19.49 -32.64
N GLU A 131 -6.73 19.45 -33.85
CA GLU A 131 -5.81 18.39 -34.25
C GLU A 131 -4.43 18.62 -33.64
N PRO A 132 -3.91 17.69 -32.81
CA PRO A 132 -2.65 17.90 -32.11
C PRO A 132 -1.45 17.92 -33.05
N SER A 133 -0.49 18.79 -32.75
CA SER A 133 0.81 18.79 -33.43
C SER A 133 1.61 17.54 -33.09
N LEU A 134 2.65 17.24 -33.88
CA LEU A 134 3.58 16.14 -33.57
C LEU A 134 4.21 16.31 -32.18
N TYR A 135 4.52 17.55 -31.79
CA TYR A 135 5.05 17.87 -30.47
C TYR A 135 4.05 17.49 -29.36
N ASP A 136 2.77 17.83 -29.52
CA ASP A 136 1.72 17.51 -28.54
C ASP A 136 1.56 16.00 -28.37
N VAL A 137 1.56 15.26 -29.48
CA VAL A 137 1.46 13.79 -29.47
C VAL A 137 2.66 13.16 -28.77
N ILE A 138 3.88 13.65 -29.01
CA ILE A 138 5.10 13.14 -28.35
C ILE A 138 5.06 13.46 -26.86
N LEU A 139 4.73 14.69 -26.48
CA LEU A 139 4.65 15.10 -25.07
C LEU A 139 3.64 14.26 -24.30
N VAL A 140 2.42 14.14 -24.80
CA VAL A 140 1.37 13.36 -24.15
C VAL A 140 1.71 11.87 -24.16
N GLY A 141 2.16 11.32 -25.28
CA GLY A 141 2.49 9.90 -25.40
C GLY A 141 3.65 9.47 -24.50
N SER A 142 4.71 10.28 -24.42
CA SER A 142 5.83 10.01 -23.49
C SER A 142 5.40 10.16 -22.03
N THR A 143 4.55 11.13 -21.71
CA THR A 143 3.97 11.29 -20.36
C THR A 143 3.10 10.10 -19.97
N VAL A 144 2.25 9.61 -20.88
CA VAL A 144 1.43 8.41 -20.67
C VAL A 144 2.32 7.19 -20.45
N PHE A 145 3.37 7.01 -21.27
CA PHE A 145 4.32 5.92 -21.09
C PHE A 145 4.98 5.95 -19.71
N MET A 146 5.46 7.13 -19.29
CA MET A 146 6.07 7.32 -17.98
C MET A 146 5.08 6.97 -16.86
N HIS A 147 3.82 7.42 -16.95
CA HIS A 147 2.80 7.07 -15.94
C HIS A 147 2.43 5.59 -15.93
N LEU A 148 2.41 4.90 -17.07
CA LEU A 148 2.21 3.45 -17.10
C LEU A 148 3.34 2.70 -16.36
N ILE A 149 4.55 3.23 -16.39
CA ILE A 149 5.72 2.69 -15.68
C ILE A 149 5.63 3.01 -14.18
N ASN A 150 5.34 4.27 -13.82
CA ASN A 150 5.32 4.73 -12.43
C ASN A 150 4.08 4.23 -11.67
N ILE A 151 2.92 4.14 -12.30
CA ILE A 151 1.67 3.74 -11.62
C ILE A 151 1.65 2.25 -11.32
N GLN A 152 2.19 1.38 -12.18
CA GLN A 152 2.10 -0.08 -11.98
C GLN A 152 2.59 -0.55 -10.59
N PRO A 153 3.78 -0.16 -10.10
CA PRO A 153 4.24 -0.57 -8.77
C PRO A 153 3.64 0.29 -7.63
N ASN A 154 2.94 1.39 -7.94
CA ASN A 154 2.49 2.37 -6.95
C ASN A 154 0.97 2.48 -6.80
N SER A 155 0.19 1.85 -7.69
CA SER A 155 -1.26 1.79 -7.55
C SER A 155 -1.66 0.83 -6.44
N LEU A 156 -2.57 1.27 -5.58
CA LEU A 156 -3.05 0.50 -4.44
C LEU A 156 -4.49 0.08 -4.67
N GLU A 157 -4.77 -1.18 -4.37
CA GLU A 157 -6.14 -1.71 -4.39
C GLU A 157 -7.02 -0.96 -3.40
N ILE A 158 -8.19 -0.55 -3.85
CA ILE A 158 -9.30 -0.04 -3.04
C ILE A 158 -10.25 -1.20 -2.82
N CYS A 159 -10.47 -1.56 -1.57
CA CYS A 159 -11.35 -2.64 -1.17
C CYS A 159 -12.35 -2.17 -0.11
N GLU A 160 -13.46 -2.88 -0.03
CA GLU A 160 -14.44 -2.78 1.04
C GLU A 160 -14.48 -4.10 1.80
N TYR A 161 -14.50 -4.03 3.12
CA TYR A 161 -14.63 -5.22 3.96
C TYR A 161 -16.11 -5.53 4.22
N GLN A 162 -16.49 -6.76 3.96
CA GLN A 162 -17.84 -7.28 4.15
C GLN A 162 -17.84 -8.32 5.25
N VAL A 163 -18.84 -8.26 6.14
CA VAL A 163 -19.04 -9.31 7.14
C VAL A 163 -19.60 -10.55 6.44
N VAL A 164 -18.91 -11.67 6.56
CA VAL A 164 -19.29 -12.95 5.96
C VAL A 164 -19.36 -14.04 7.03
N PRO A 165 -20.13 -15.11 6.81
CA PRO A 165 -20.13 -16.24 7.72
C PRO A 165 -18.74 -16.85 7.89
N LEU A 166 -18.44 -17.38 9.09
CA LEU A 166 -17.13 -17.95 9.44
C LEU A 166 -16.69 -19.13 8.54
N TYR A 167 -17.62 -19.80 7.85
CA TYR A 167 -17.29 -20.85 6.88
C TYR A 167 -16.70 -20.30 5.58
N LYS A 168 -16.93 -19.02 5.24
CA LYS A 168 -16.32 -18.35 4.08
C LYS A 168 -14.97 -17.74 4.41
N SER A 169 -14.86 -17.13 5.58
CA SER A 169 -13.63 -16.52 6.07
C SER A 169 -13.49 -16.80 7.56
N PRO A 170 -12.35 -17.36 8.03
CA PRO A 170 -12.11 -17.63 9.45
C PRO A 170 -12.26 -16.39 10.35
N THR A 171 -12.13 -15.20 9.77
CA THR A 171 -12.16 -13.91 10.46
C THR A 171 -13.56 -13.28 10.45
N GLY A 172 -14.50 -13.89 9.71
CA GLY A 172 -15.81 -13.32 9.45
C GLY A 172 -15.77 -12.07 8.56
N LEU A 173 -14.64 -11.76 7.95
CA LEU A 173 -14.45 -10.61 7.04
C LEU A 173 -13.93 -11.08 5.70
N ASP A 174 -14.50 -10.55 4.63
CA ASP A 174 -14.04 -10.73 3.25
C ASP A 174 -13.73 -9.36 2.62
N ALA A 175 -12.63 -9.28 1.89
CA ALA A 175 -12.20 -8.04 1.24
C ALA A 175 -12.65 -8.05 -0.22
N LYS A 176 -13.66 -7.24 -0.54
CA LYS A 176 -14.14 -7.08 -1.91
C LYS A 176 -13.35 -5.98 -2.62
N SER A 177 -12.65 -6.35 -3.68
CA SER A 177 -11.98 -5.39 -4.56
C SER A 177 -13.00 -4.47 -5.25
N LEU A 178 -12.80 -3.16 -5.13
CA LEU A 178 -13.62 -2.13 -5.79
C LEU A 178 -12.88 -1.44 -6.95
N GLY A 179 -11.54 -1.50 -6.96
CA GLY A 179 -10.72 -0.89 -7.99
C GLY A 179 -9.31 -0.56 -7.49
N GLY A 180 -8.65 0.38 -8.16
CA GLY A 180 -7.35 0.89 -7.76
C GLY A 180 -7.36 2.40 -7.56
N GLY A 181 -6.40 2.90 -6.79
CA GLY A 181 -6.14 4.32 -6.61
C GLY A 181 -4.65 4.59 -6.53
N ILE A 182 -4.29 5.85 -6.74
CA ILE A 182 -2.91 6.33 -6.61
C ILE A 182 -2.84 7.17 -5.34
N TYR A 183 -1.85 6.88 -4.50
CA TYR A 183 -1.69 7.54 -3.20
C TYR A 183 -0.22 7.89 -3.00
N PRO A 184 0.27 9.02 -3.55
CA PRO A 184 1.70 9.31 -3.61
C PRO A 184 2.42 9.22 -2.27
N ALA A 185 1.82 9.68 -1.16
CA ALA A 185 2.41 9.52 0.17
C ALA A 185 2.47 8.05 0.65
N LEU A 186 1.45 7.24 0.33
CA LEU A 186 1.45 5.81 0.68
C LEU A 186 2.41 4.99 -0.20
N SER A 187 2.72 5.47 -1.40
CA SER A 187 3.71 4.86 -2.30
C SER A 187 5.15 5.00 -1.80
N LEU A 188 5.41 5.85 -0.78
CA LEU A 188 6.73 5.97 -0.15
C LEU A 188 7.06 4.80 0.80
N PHE A 189 6.06 4.05 1.26
CA PHE A 189 6.30 2.93 2.19
C PHE A 189 6.84 1.72 1.41
N ASN A 190 8.05 1.29 1.76
CA ASN A 190 8.66 0.11 1.18
C ASN A 190 8.04 -1.18 1.73
N HIS A 191 8.34 -2.27 1.03
CA HIS A 191 7.89 -3.61 1.40
C HIS A 191 8.80 -4.28 2.43
N SER A 192 8.20 -4.98 3.39
CA SER A 192 8.84 -6.05 4.14
C SER A 192 7.91 -7.26 4.28
N CYS A 193 8.45 -8.48 4.21
CA CYS A 193 7.66 -9.68 4.47
C CYS A 193 7.32 -9.82 5.96
N HIS A 194 8.10 -9.18 6.84
CA HIS A 194 7.84 -8.97 8.26
C HIS A 194 7.50 -7.49 8.48
N ILE A 195 6.21 -7.19 8.52
CA ILE A 195 5.69 -5.82 8.43
C ILE A 195 5.78 -5.10 9.78
N SER A 196 6.02 -3.79 9.71
CA SER A 196 5.96 -2.92 10.89
C SER A 196 4.62 -2.18 10.98
N ALA A 197 3.91 -2.06 9.86
CA ALA A 197 2.62 -1.39 9.76
C ALA A 197 1.68 -2.10 8.77
N THR A 198 0.38 -1.93 8.96
CA THR A 198 -0.66 -2.32 8.01
C THR A 198 -1.39 -1.10 7.46
N ARG A 199 -2.09 -1.30 6.36
CA ARG A 199 -2.86 -0.31 5.64
C ARG A 199 -4.33 -0.71 5.60
N ILE A 200 -5.20 0.21 5.99
CA ILE A 200 -6.65 0.01 5.97
C ILE A 200 -7.29 0.99 5.00
N THR A 201 -8.33 0.53 4.30
CA THR A 201 -9.09 1.32 3.33
C THR A 201 -10.39 1.84 3.97
N TYR A 202 -10.68 3.12 3.76
CA TYR A 202 -11.89 3.83 4.24
C TYR A 202 -12.54 4.55 3.07
N GLY A 203 -13.43 3.86 2.35
CA GLY A 203 -13.92 4.36 1.07
C GLY A 203 -12.77 4.59 0.08
N CYS A 204 -12.56 5.83 -0.36
CA CYS A 204 -11.42 6.20 -1.20
C CYS A 204 -10.16 6.63 -0.41
N HIS A 205 -10.22 6.71 0.92
CA HIS A 205 -9.08 7.07 1.76
C HIS A 205 -8.34 5.82 2.25
N LYS A 206 -7.09 6.02 2.69
CA LYS A 206 -6.27 4.97 3.27
C LYS A 206 -5.58 5.49 4.52
N ALA A 207 -5.51 4.66 5.55
CA ALA A 207 -4.76 4.95 6.77
C ALA A 207 -3.72 3.85 7.02
N ILE A 208 -2.65 4.23 7.70
CA ILE A 208 -1.55 3.35 8.09
C ILE A 208 -1.55 3.23 9.61
N TYR A 209 -1.49 2.00 10.11
CA TYR A 209 -1.43 1.68 11.53
C TYR A 209 -0.20 0.82 11.82
N SER A 210 0.54 1.16 12.88
CA SER A 210 1.66 0.32 13.34
C SER A 210 1.17 -1.02 13.87
N LEU A 211 1.86 -2.10 13.51
CA LEU A 211 1.66 -3.46 14.03
C LEU A 211 2.87 -3.97 14.83
N SER A 212 3.77 -3.07 15.21
CA SER A 212 4.99 -3.36 15.96
C SER A 212 5.50 -2.08 16.59
N PHE A 213 6.45 -2.19 17.51
CA PHE A 213 7.15 -1.03 18.01
C PHE A 213 8.17 -0.50 16.98
N ILE A 214 7.97 0.74 16.52
CA ILE A 214 8.83 1.36 15.51
C ILE A 214 9.76 2.36 16.20
N THR A 215 11.07 2.12 16.14
CA THR A 215 12.05 3.05 16.72
C THR A 215 12.33 4.26 15.85
N LYS A 216 12.71 5.37 16.49
CA LYS A 216 13.19 6.57 15.78
C LYS A 216 14.31 6.18 14.82
N GLY A 217 14.16 6.60 13.56
CA GLY A 217 15.11 6.32 12.48
C GLY A 217 14.93 4.95 11.81
N SER A 218 14.01 4.10 12.29
CA SER A 218 13.63 2.88 11.59
C SER A 218 12.69 3.20 10.44
N GLU A 219 12.86 2.47 9.34
CA GLU A 219 11.94 2.49 8.22
C GLU A 219 10.59 1.88 8.62
N VAL A 220 9.50 2.46 8.10
CA VAL A 220 8.17 1.88 8.23
C VAL A 220 7.89 1.07 6.97
N CYS A 221 7.67 -0.23 7.13
CA CYS A 221 7.42 -1.13 6.03
C CYS A 221 6.03 -1.76 6.10
N ILE A 222 5.39 -1.85 4.94
CA ILE A 222 4.07 -2.48 4.75
C ILE A 222 4.18 -3.75 3.93
N SER A 223 3.09 -4.52 3.85
CA SER A 223 3.00 -5.63 2.89
C SER A 223 2.52 -5.11 1.53
N TYR A 224 3.12 -5.65 0.46
CA TYR A 224 2.67 -5.45 -0.93
C TYR A 224 1.75 -6.58 -1.42
N GLY A 225 1.44 -7.52 -0.51
CA GLY A 225 0.66 -8.74 -0.75
C GLY A 225 1.32 -9.93 -0.06
N GLU A 226 2.65 -10.03 -0.17
CA GLU A 226 3.44 -11.19 0.24
C GLU A 226 3.91 -11.09 1.70
N LYS A 227 3.39 -11.95 2.59
CA LYS A 227 3.81 -12.03 4.00
C LYS A 227 4.61 -13.32 4.26
N PHE A 228 5.60 -13.29 5.18
CA PHE A 228 6.47 -14.45 5.41
C PHE A 228 5.72 -15.68 5.93
N PHE A 229 4.67 -15.46 6.72
CA PHE A 229 3.92 -16.52 7.37
C PHE A 229 2.94 -17.24 6.42
N SER A 230 2.54 -16.60 5.31
CA SER A 230 1.58 -17.17 4.34
C SER A 230 2.21 -17.59 3.01
N HIS A 231 3.42 -17.11 2.69
CA HIS A 231 4.09 -17.37 1.41
C HIS A 231 5.50 -17.90 1.62
N SER A 232 5.90 -18.92 0.84
CA SER A 232 7.27 -19.41 0.81
C SER A 232 8.24 -18.34 0.30
N ILE A 233 9.52 -18.44 0.63
CA ILE A 233 10.53 -17.47 0.18
C ILE A 233 10.56 -17.31 -1.36
N ASP A 234 10.35 -18.41 -2.09
CA ASP A 234 10.32 -18.41 -3.55
C ASP A 234 9.08 -17.69 -4.08
N GLN A 235 7.91 -17.92 -3.47
CA GLN A 235 6.69 -17.18 -3.81
C GLN A 235 6.89 -15.68 -3.58
N ARG A 236 7.37 -15.29 -2.39
CA ARG A 236 7.60 -13.87 -2.03
C ARG A 236 8.52 -13.19 -3.03
N ARG A 237 9.70 -13.79 -3.29
CA ARG A 237 10.70 -13.18 -4.18
C ARG A 237 10.27 -13.18 -5.65
N SER A 238 9.63 -14.24 -6.13
CA SER A 238 9.17 -14.30 -7.51
C SER A 238 8.02 -13.33 -7.79
N GLN A 239 7.05 -13.21 -6.88
CA GLN A 239 5.93 -12.28 -7.02
C GLN A 239 6.40 -10.81 -6.94
N LEU A 240 7.24 -10.47 -5.96
CA LEU A 240 7.79 -9.12 -5.83
C LEU A 240 8.68 -8.74 -7.02
N LEU A 241 9.49 -9.67 -7.52
CA LEU A 241 10.30 -9.44 -8.71
C LEU A 241 9.43 -9.22 -9.94
N ARG A 242 8.37 -10.00 -10.12
CA ARG A 242 7.45 -9.86 -11.25
C ARG A 242 6.68 -8.54 -11.22
N ASN A 243 6.11 -8.20 -10.07
CA ASN A 243 5.15 -7.12 -9.92
C ASN A 243 5.82 -5.76 -9.65
N TYR A 244 6.90 -5.76 -8.87
CA TYR A 244 7.58 -4.55 -8.38
C TYR A 244 9.05 -4.47 -8.82
N LYS A 245 9.57 -5.47 -9.54
CA LYS A 245 10.92 -5.48 -10.15
C LYS A 245 12.07 -5.39 -9.13
N PHE A 246 11.86 -5.91 -7.92
CA PHE A 246 12.93 -6.03 -6.93
C PHE A 246 12.91 -7.39 -6.21
N LYS A 247 14.08 -7.78 -5.67
CA LYS A 247 14.21 -8.96 -4.81
C LYS A 247 14.24 -8.52 -3.35
N CYS A 248 13.30 -9.04 -2.54
CA CYS A 248 13.24 -8.69 -1.13
C CYS A 248 14.41 -9.30 -0.31
N ASN A 249 15.04 -8.44 0.49
CA ASN A 249 16.12 -8.75 1.42
C ASN A 249 15.78 -8.37 2.87
N CYS A 250 14.48 -8.28 3.21
CA CYS A 250 14.06 -8.08 4.60
C CYS A 250 14.55 -9.22 5.50
N GLU A 251 14.52 -9.03 6.82
CA GLU A 251 14.98 -10.00 7.81
C GLU A 251 14.42 -11.42 7.56
N ALA A 252 13.11 -11.53 7.30
CA ALA A 252 12.46 -12.80 7.03
C ALA A 252 12.98 -13.51 5.76
N CYS A 253 13.32 -12.75 4.71
CA CYS A 253 13.88 -13.30 3.48
C CYS A 253 15.38 -13.59 3.58
N THR A 254 16.11 -12.81 4.35
CA THR A 254 17.55 -13.00 4.57
C THR A 254 17.82 -14.22 5.45
N ASN A 255 17.01 -14.41 6.49
CA ASN A 255 17.14 -15.52 7.44
C ASN A 255 16.31 -16.76 7.07
N ASN A 256 15.74 -16.79 5.86
CA ASN A 256 14.91 -17.91 5.37
C ASN A 256 13.80 -18.33 6.35
N TRP A 257 13.06 -17.36 6.90
CA TRP A 257 11.96 -17.65 7.83
C TRP A 257 10.88 -18.50 7.15
N PRO A 258 10.39 -19.56 7.82
CA PRO A 258 9.42 -20.47 7.25
C PRO A 258 7.99 -19.89 7.38
N THR A 259 7.04 -20.57 6.74
CA THR A 259 5.61 -20.24 6.86
C THR A 259 5.04 -20.64 8.23
N LEU A 260 3.85 -20.13 8.56
CA LEU A 260 3.21 -20.26 9.88
C LEU A 260 3.18 -21.70 10.41
N HIS A 261 2.93 -22.68 9.53
CA HIS A 261 2.84 -24.09 9.89
C HIS A 261 4.11 -24.66 10.53
N PHE A 262 5.27 -24.10 10.21
CA PHE A 262 6.58 -24.58 10.68
C PHE A 262 7.18 -23.69 11.78
N LEU A 263 6.47 -22.67 12.26
CA LEU A 263 6.95 -21.80 13.33
C LEU A 263 6.72 -22.42 14.70
N GLU A 264 7.69 -22.26 15.60
CA GLU A 264 7.47 -22.50 17.02
C GLU A 264 6.39 -21.52 17.52
N LYS A 265 5.41 -22.03 18.29
CA LYS A 265 4.33 -21.19 18.82
C LYS A 265 4.86 -20.16 19.81
N PHE A 266 5.65 -20.61 20.77
CA PHE A 266 6.18 -19.77 21.84
C PHE A 266 7.66 -19.45 21.57
N PRO A 267 8.05 -18.16 21.58
CA PRO A 267 9.44 -17.79 21.34
C PRO A 267 10.33 -18.09 22.55
N LYS A 268 11.63 -18.24 22.30
CA LYS A 268 12.66 -18.34 23.34
C LYS A 268 13.06 -16.93 23.79
N LEU A 269 13.40 -16.77 25.07
CA LEU A 269 13.92 -15.48 25.55
C LEU A 269 15.32 -15.21 25.00
N LYS A 270 15.54 -13.99 24.54
CA LYS A 270 16.85 -13.46 24.12
C LYS A 270 17.87 -13.71 25.24
N GLN A 271 19.13 -13.92 24.85
CA GLN A 271 20.23 -13.92 25.80
C GLN A 271 20.41 -12.51 26.41
N SER A 272 20.89 -12.43 27.65
CA SER A 272 20.90 -11.20 28.46
C SER A 272 21.61 -10.01 27.81
N GLU A 273 22.63 -10.26 26.99
CA GLU A 273 23.41 -9.23 26.28
C GLU A 273 22.67 -8.63 25.06
N LYS A 274 21.57 -9.27 24.61
CA LYS A 274 20.79 -8.88 23.43
C LYS A 274 19.40 -8.30 23.77
N MET A 275 19.07 -8.16 25.06
CA MET A 275 17.81 -7.56 25.52
C MET A 275 17.87 -6.02 25.40
N ILE A 276 17.63 -5.49 24.20
CA ILE A 276 17.61 -4.05 23.94
C ILE A 276 16.37 -3.43 24.61
N LEU A 277 16.60 -2.43 25.48
CA LEU A 277 15.55 -1.65 26.14
C LEU A 277 14.86 -0.72 25.15
N ARG A 278 13.69 -1.12 24.66
CA ARG A 278 12.84 -0.31 23.78
C ARG A 278 11.39 -0.48 24.22
N GLY A 279 10.76 0.59 24.71
CA GLY A 279 9.35 0.59 25.08
C GLY A 279 8.90 1.94 25.66
N ALA A 280 7.79 2.47 25.14
CA ALA A 280 7.20 3.76 25.51
C ALA A 280 6.01 3.65 26.48
N THR A 281 5.65 2.44 26.92
CA THR A 281 4.58 2.22 27.90
C THR A 281 5.15 1.77 29.25
N GLY A 282 4.75 2.45 30.33
CA GLY A 282 5.38 2.36 31.66
C GLY A 282 5.17 1.06 32.44
N LYS A 283 4.41 0.07 31.93
CA LYS A 283 4.13 -1.19 32.66
C LYS A 283 5.27 -2.19 32.59
N ILE A 284 5.84 -2.42 31.40
CA ILE A 284 6.90 -3.42 31.17
C ILE A 284 8.29 -2.89 31.60
N ALA A 285 8.47 -1.57 31.68
CA ALA A 285 9.72 -0.94 32.14
C ALA A 285 10.19 -1.37 33.54
N LYS A 286 9.28 -1.87 34.40
CA LYS A 286 9.61 -2.37 35.75
C LYS A 286 10.28 -3.76 35.75
N LEU A 287 10.26 -4.49 34.63
CA LEU A 287 10.93 -5.78 34.49
C LEU A 287 12.39 -5.57 34.10
N ASN A 288 13.29 -5.86 35.04
CA ASN A 288 14.72 -5.78 34.82
C ASN A 288 15.21 -7.04 34.06
N PRO A 289 15.94 -6.90 32.93
CA PRO A 289 16.60 -8.00 32.22
C PRO A 289 17.41 -8.96 33.12
N HIS A 290 17.96 -8.45 34.22
CA HIS A 290 18.72 -9.23 35.20
C HIS A 290 17.86 -10.21 36.02
N ASN A 291 16.54 -10.09 36.00
CA ASN A 291 15.59 -10.94 36.74
C ASN A 291 14.86 -11.93 35.82
N ARG A 292 15.62 -12.79 35.13
CA ARG A 292 15.11 -13.76 34.13
C ARG A 292 13.89 -14.55 34.60
N LYS A 293 13.88 -15.07 35.83
CA LYS A 293 12.74 -15.83 36.41
C LYS A 293 11.44 -15.02 36.44
N ARG A 294 11.54 -13.72 36.74
CA ARG A 294 10.37 -12.82 36.76
C ARG A 294 9.84 -12.56 35.36
N ILE A 295 10.73 -12.41 34.38
CA ILE A 295 10.37 -12.27 32.96
C ILE A 295 9.69 -13.55 32.46
N GLU A 296 10.23 -14.72 32.79
CA GLU A 296 9.64 -16.02 32.43
C GLU A 296 8.26 -16.24 33.06
N SER A 297 8.07 -15.83 34.32
CA SER A 297 6.76 -15.89 34.97
C SER A 297 5.74 -14.99 34.28
N TYR A 298 6.12 -13.75 33.98
CA TYR A 298 5.24 -12.79 33.29
C TYR A 298 4.93 -13.25 31.86
N MET A 299 5.91 -13.79 31.14
CA MET A 299 5.73 -14.36 29.80
C MET A 299 4.63 -15.42 29.79
N LYS A 300 4.67 -16.36 30.75
CA LYS A 300 3.67 -17.43 30.86
C LYS A 300 2.26 -16.88 31.12
N GLU A 301 2.15 -15.92 32.03
CA GLU A 301 0.87 -15.28 32.36
C GLU A 301 0.30 -14.51 31.16
N LEU A 302 1.14 -13.68 30.52
CA LEU A 302 0.76 -12.86 29.38
C LEU A 302 0.32 -13.72 28.19
N PHE A 303 1.09 -14.75 27.85
CA PHE A 303 0.78 -15.62 26.70
C PHE A 303 -0.46 -16.47 26.95
N GLN A 304 -0.71 -16.89 28.20
CA GLN A 304 -1.95 -17.58 28.55
C GLN A 304 -3.17 -16.65 28.44
N LYS A 305 -3.04 -15.41 28.92
CA LYS A 305 -4.09 -14.39 28.79
C LYS A 305 -4.39 -14.08 27.33
N PHE A 306 -3.35 -13.89 26.52
CA PHE A 306 -3.48 -13.69 25.08
C PHE A 306 -4.19 -14.86 24.41
N HIS A 307 -3.81 -16.11 24.72
CA HIS A 307 -4.43 -17.28 24.09
C HIS A 307 -5.95 -17.32 24.30
N ASN A 308 -6.42 -17.03 25.52
CA ASN A 308 -7.85 -16.99 25.81
C ASN A 308 -8.55 -15.86 25.03
N CYS A 309 -7.96 -14.67 25.03
CA CYS A 309 -8.51 -13.52 24.33
C CYS A 309 -8.52 -13.70 22.80
N TYR A 310 -7.46 -14.28 22.23
CA TYR A 310 -7.37 -14.61 20.82
C TYR A 310 -8.49 -15.58 20.39
N LEU A 311 -8.77 -16.62 21.19
CA LEU A 311 -9.86 -17.55 20.90
C LEU A 311 -11.24 -16.89 20.93
N ASP A 312 -11.45 -15.88 21.77
CA ASP A 312 -12.68 -15.10 21.81
C ASP A 312 -12.77 -14.12 20.64
N ALA A 313 -11.66 -13.46 20.30
CA ALA A 313 -11.55 -12.57 19.14
C ALA A 313 -11.86 -13.30 17.82
N MET A 314 -11.33 -14.51 17.64
CA MET A 314 -11.61 -15.37 16.48
C MET A 314 -13.07 -15.87 16.43
N LYS A 315 -13.83 -15.73 17.52
CA LYS A 315 -15.28 -15.97 17.56
C LYS A 315 -16.10 -14.68 17.39
N GLY A 316 -15.46 -13.56 17.04
CA GLY A 316 -16.10 -12.25 16.88
C GLY A 316 -16.44 -11.53 18.19
N LYS A 317 -15.86 -11.95 19.32
CA LYS A 317 -16.05 -11.28 20.62
C LYS A 317 -14.90 -10.32 20.90
N ASN A 318 -14.88 -9.20 20.20
CA ASN A 318 -13.83 -8.20 20.34
C ASN A 318 -14.24 -7.09 21.31
N ASP A 319 -13.51 -6.97 22.42
CA ASP A 319 -13.64 -5.87 23.37
C ASP A 319 -12.40 -4.96 23.34
N ALA A 320 -12.36 -3.95 24.21
CA ALA A 320 -11.20 -3.05 24.29
C ALA A 320 -9.91 -3.76 24.79
N ASP A 321 -10.06 -4.89 25.48
CA ASP A 321 -8.94 -5.65 26.01
C ASP A 321 -8.23 -6.46 24.91
N THR A 322 -8.95 -6.85 23.84
CA THR A 322 -8.40 -7.48 22.62
C THR A 322 -7.21 -6.72 22.03
N GLY A 323 -7.37 -5.43 21.73
CA GLY A 323 -6.29 -4.63 21.17
C GLY A 323 -5.14 -4.44 22.16
N THR A 324 -5.46 -4.23 23.44
CA THR A 324 -4.48 -4.00 24.50
C THR A 324 -3.59 -5.22 24.74
N ILE A 325 -4.16 -6.43 24.80
CA ILE A 325 -3.39 -7.65 25.04
C ILE A 325 -2.48 -8.00 23.85
N ALA A 326 -2.93 -7.75 22.62
CA ALA A 326 -2.12 -7.94 21.42
C ALA A 326 -0.89 -7.01 21.44
N ILE A 327 -1.08 -5.73 21.78
CA ILE A 327 0.01 -4.76 21.93
C ILE A 327 1.00 -5.21 23.02
N GLU A 328 0.51 -5.63 24.20
CA GLU A 328 1.39 -6.10 25.29
C GLU A 328 2.24 -7.31 24.87
N VAL A 329 1.68 -8.25 24.10
CA VAL A 329 2.41 -9.40 23.55
C VAL A 329 3.47 -8.98 22.53
N LEU A 330 3.12 -8.10 21.59
CA LEU A 330 4.06 -7.59 20.57
C LEU A 330 5.23 -6.87 21.24
N GLU A 331 4.96 -5.96 22.18
CA GLU A 331 5.98 -5.25 22.95
C GLU A 331 6.89 -6.20 23.74
N PHE A 332 6.30 -7.25 24.35
CA PHE A 332 7.08 -8.25 25.08
C PHE A 332 8.05 -9.00 24.17
N ILE A 333 7.56 -9.48 23.01
CA ILE A 333 8.36 -10.28 22.08
C ILE A 333 9.47 -9.42 21.46
N ASP A 334 9.15 -8.23 20.96
CA ASP A 334 10.12 -7.27 20.38
C ASP A 334 11.29 -7.03 21.34
N ARG A 335 11.00 -6.92 22.63
CA ARG A 335 11.99 -6.60 23.66
C ARG A 335 12.76 -7.81 24.18
N PHE A 336 12.09 -8.93 24.43
CA PHE A 336 12.66 -10.02 25.24
C PHE A 336 12.79 -11.36 24.55
N ALA A 337 12.21 -11.56 23.35
CA ALA A 337 12.14 -12.89 22.75
C ALA A 337 12.69 -12.94 21.32
N ASP A 338 13.22 -14.09 20.93
CA ASP A 338 13.77 -14.32 19.58
C ASP A 338 12.63 -14.48 18.56
N MET A 339 12.87 -13.97 17.35
CA MET A 339 11.99 -14.10 16.19
C MET A 339 12.57 -15.11 15.18
N PRO A 340 11.73 -15.77 14.36
CA PRO A 340 10.27 -15.67 14.29
C PRO A 340 9.53 -16.64 15.22
N CYS A 341 8.29 -16.30 15.59
CA CYS A 341 7.37 -17.23 16.27
C CYS A 341 5.92 -17.00 15.80
N SER A 342 5.06 -18.02 15.93
CA SER A 342 3.67 -17.90 15.48
C SER A 342 2.88 -16.90 16.33
N LEU A 343 3.15 -16.84 17.64
CA LEU A 343 2.43 -15.96 18.57
C LEU A 343 2.56 -14.48 18.21
N TYR A 344 3.71 -14.05 17.67
CA TYR A 344 3.89 -12.69 17.19
C TYR A 344 2.98 -12.41 15.98
N THR A 345 2.94 -13.34 15.01
CA THR A 345 2.06 -13.24 13.85
C THR A 345 0.59 -13.20 14.28
N ASP A 346 0.18 -14.10 15.17
CA ASP A 346 -1.18 -14.16 15.72
C ASP A 346 -1.57 -12.81 16.37
N ALA A 347 -0.63 -12.20 17.11
CA ALA A 347 -0.85 -10.89 17.74
C ALA A 347 -0.93 -9.74 16.73
N GLN A 348 -0.12 -9.75 15.66
CA GLN A 348 -0.24 -8.76 14.57
C GLN A 348 -1.56 -8.89 13.84
N GLU A 349 -2.00 -10.10 13.52
CA GLU A 349 -3.28 -10.35 12.84
C GLU A 349 -4.45 -9.93 13.73
N MET A 350 -4.44 -10.30 15.01
CA MET A 350 -5.46 -9.87 15.99
C MET A 350 -5.55 -8.35 16.10
N LEU A 351 -4.41 -7.64 16.12
CA LEU A 351 -4.38 -6.19 16.15
C LEU A 351 -4.90 -5.58 14.85
N GLU A 352 -4.52 -6.13 13.70
CA GLU A 352 -5.04 -5.75 12.37
C GLU A 352 -6.58 -5.89 12.33
N PHE A 353 -7.13 -7.01 12.81
CA PHE A 353 -8.58 -7.20 12.92
C PHE A 353 -9.26 -6.23 13.87
N PHE A 354 -8.66 -5.98 15.04
CA PHE A 354 -9.21 -5.04 16.01
C PHE A 354 -9.35 -3.63 15.41
N VAL A 355 -8.33 -3.16 14.66
CA VAL A 355 -8.39 -1.87 13.99
C VAL A 355 -9.43 -1.89 12.86
N LEU A 356 -9.51 -2.98 12.09
CA LEU A 356 -10.53 -3.14 11.05
C LEU A 356 -11.95 -3.05 11.63
N GLU A 357 -12.27 -3.80 12.69
CA GLU A 357 -13.62 -3.80 13.26
C GLU A 357 -14.00 -2.45 13.91
N LYS A 358 -13.07 -1.83 14.65
CA LYS A 358 -13.38 -0.60 15.40
C LYS A 358 -13.41 0.64 14.52
N GLN A 359 -12.71 0.62 13.39
CA GLN A 359 -12.50 1.83 12.60
C GLN A 359 -13.00 1.71 11.16
N ALA A 360 -12.92 0.54 10.51
CA ALA A 360 -13.39 0.44 9.13
C ALA A 360 -14.92 0.57 9.07
N PRO A 361 -15.48 1.43 8.19
CA PRO A 361 -16.91 1.41 7.92
C PRO A 361 -17.26 0.07 7.26
N CYS A 362 -17.89 -0.83 8.02
CA CYS A 362 -18.39 -2.11 7.50
C CYS A 362 -19.78 -1.91 6.91
N THR A 363 -19.97 -2.37 5.67
CA THR A 363 -21.29 -2.39 5.04
C THR A 363 -21.90 -3.77 5.26
N TYR A 364 -23.03 -3.82 5.98
CA TYR A 364 -23.78 -5.07 6.16
C TYR A 364 -24.40 -5.46 4.82
N VAL A 365 -23.98 -6.61 4.28
CA VAL A 365 -24.68 -7.22 3.15
C VAL A 365 -25.85 -8.00 3.76
N ASN A 366 -27.07 -7.49 3.58
CA ASN A 366 -28.31 -8.22 3.91
C ASN A 366 -28.50 -9.42 2.98
#